data_AF-A0A0K2RER5-F1
#
_entry.id   AF-A0A0K2RER5-F1
#
_cell.length_a   1.000
_cell.length_b   1.000
_cell.length_c   1.000
_cell.angle_alpha   90.00
_cell.angle_beta   90.00
_cell.angle_gamma   90.00
#
_symmetry.space_group_name_H-M   'P 1'
#
loop_
_entity.id
_entity.type
_entity.pdbx_description
1 polymer ?
#
loop_
_entity_poly.entity_id
_entity_poly.type
_entity_poly.pdbx_seq_one_letter_code
_entity_poly.pdbx_strand_id
1 'polypeptide(L)'
;MQGDHVNVFYTATTFYDRAERNAGGGGIAPDAVIAKALGNIHADQNGVTFDGFQHTKLLEPDGKLYQTKAQNAGFAFRDPYTFEDPAHPGQTFMVFEGNTAGNRGSYKCTDADLGYQAGDPHAENTNTVNTTTGSWFQTASVGLAVADNKDLTQWHFLPPILSANCVNDQTERPQIFIQNENGKNKYYLFTISHQFTYADGMRGPDGVYGFVGNGVRSDFQPVNNSGLALGSPTDLNLPANNPSGTQSAQQNGRQFQAYSHYVQPGGLVQSFIDNVDGVRGGSLSPTVKINFAGGVTQVDRSFGKNGLGPFGYLPTNVRVGGEGLYK
;
A
#
# COMPACT_ATOMS: atom_id res chain seq x y z
N MET A 1 -14.43 -16.10 -4.60
CA MET A 1 -15.76 -16.43 -4.05
C MET A 1 -16.10 -17.84 -4.48
N GLN A 2 -16.53 -18.69 -3.55
CA GLN A 2 -17.10 -19.99 -3.85
C GLN A 2 -18.60 -19.88 -3.53
N GLY A 3 -19.44 -19.83 -4.57
CA GLY A 3 -20.85 -19.48 -4.38
C GLY A 3 -21.03 -18.05 -3.86
N ASP A 4 -21.79 -17.91 -2.78
CA ASP A 4 -22.15 -16.68 -2.07
C ASP A 4 -21.20 -16.33 -0.90
N HIS A 5 -20.15 -17.13 -0.67
CA HIS A 5 -19.20 -16.90 0.43
C HIS A 5 -18.18 -15.80 0.12
N VAL A 6 -17.99 -14.88 1.08
CA VAL A 6 -17.02 -13.78 1.04
C VAL A 6 -16.08 -13.85 2.24
N ASN A 7 -14.78 -14.00 1.97
CA ASN A 7 -13.73 -13.83 2.96
C ASN A 7 -13.31 -12.35 2.99
N VAL A 8 -13.57 -11.67 4.09
CA VAL A 8 -13.12 -10.29 4.32
C VAL A 8 -11.86 -10.33 5.15
N PHE A 9 -10.71 -9.99 4.55
CA PHE A 9 -9.47 -9.77 5.29
C PHE A 9 -9.34 -8.29 5.62
N TYR A 10 -9.00 -7.97 6.86
CA TYR A 10 -8.96 -6.60 7.36
C TYR A 10 -7.98 -6.47 8.53
N THR A 11 -7.66 -5.23 8.90
CA THR A 11 -6.90 -4.93 10.12
C THR A 11 -7.87 -4.63 11.25
N ALA A 12 -7.85 -5.43 12.31
CA ALA A 12 -8.55 -5.10 13.54
C ALA A 12 -7.62 -4.27 14.43
N THR A 13 -8.06 -3.04 14.77
CA THR A 13 -7.28 -2.11 15.57
C THR A 13 -7.93 -1.81 16.91
N THR A 14 -7.14 -1.75 17.99
CA THR A 14 -7.61 -1.38 19.33
C THR A 14 -6.89 -0.15 19.84
N PHE A 15 -7.67 0.86 20.24
CA PHE A 15 -7.21 1.98 21.05
C PHE A 15 -7.76 1.79 22.47
N TYR A 16 -6.90 1.83 23.48
CA TYR A 16 -7.28 1.57 24.88
C TYR A 16 -7.94 2.78 25.54
N ASP A 17 -7.63 3.99 25.10
CA ASP A 17 -8.29 5.20 25.57
C ASP A 17 -8.37 6.33 24.53
N ARG A 18 -9.05 7.42 24.91
CA ARG A 18 -9.19 8.62 24.05
C ARG A 18 -7.88 9.38 23.87
N ALA A 19 -6.99 9.35 24.86
CA ALA A 19 -5.71 10.05 24.79
C ALA A 19 -4.81 9.39 23.75
N GLU A 20 -4.72 8.05 23.76
CA GLU A 20 -4.04 7.25 22.74
C GLU A 20 -4.64 7.48 21.36
N ARG A 21 -5.97 7.40 21.23
CA ARG A 21 -6.65 7.67 19.95
C ARG A 21 -6.35 9.07 19.41
N ASN A 22 -6.43 10.09 20.26
CA ASN A 22 -6.16 11.47 19.86
C ASN A 22 -4.65 11.71 19.61
N ALA A 23 -3.78 10.94 20.26
CA ALA A 23 -2.35 10.88 20.00
C ALA A 23 -1.99 10.06 18.75
N GLY A 24 -2.97 9.41 18.09
CA GLY A 24 -2.78 8.75 16.79
C GLY A 24 -2.28 9.69 15.69
N GLY A 25 -2.57 10.99 15.78
CA GLY A 25 -1.96 12.04 14.96
C GLY A 25 -0.57 12.49 15.42
N GLY A 26 -0.05 11.93 16.52
CA GLY A 26 1.18 12.31 17.22
C GLY A 26 2.17 11.14 17.43
N GLY A 27 2.02 10.02 16.71
CA GLY A 27 3.03 8.96 16.65
C GLY A 27 2.80 7.73 17.53
N ILE A 28 1.59 7.53 18.07
CA ILE A 28 1.20 6.28 18.75
C ILE A 28 0.16 5.54 17.90
N ALA A 29 0.53 4.40 17.35
CA ALA A 29 -0.34 3.50 16.61
C ALA A 29 -1.20 2.64 17.57
N PRO A 30 -2.44 2.29 17.18
CA PRO A 30 -3.23 1.32 17.92
C PRO A 30 -2.56 -0.05 17.90
N ASP A 31 -2.98 -0.94 18.80
CA ASP A 31 -2.68 -2.36 18.61
C ASP A 31 -3.35 -2.81 17.30
N ALA A 32 -2.63 -3.57 16.47
CA ALA A 32 -3.09 -3.95 15.14
C ALA A 32 -2.84 -5.43 14.89
N VAL A 33 -3.89 -6.12 14.45
CA VAL A 33 -3.84 -7.54 14.06
C VAL A 33 -4.50 -7.71 12.70
N ILE A 34 -3.94 -8.57 11.86
CA ILE A 34 -4.61 -8.98 10.63
C ILE A 34 -5.65 -10.04 11.00
N ALA A 35 -6.87 -9.84 10.54
CA ALA A 35 -8.01 -10.67 10.84
C ALA A 35 -8.80 -11.01 9.57
N LYS A 36 -9.66 -12.02 9.70
CA LYS A 36 -10.58 -12.48 8.67
C LYS A 36 -11.99 -12.54 9.25
N ALA A 37 -12.99 -12.19 8.44
CA ALA A 37 -14.38 -12.49 8.70
C ALA A 37 -14.98 -13.24 7.50
N LEU A 38 -15.63 -14.38 7.74
CA LEU A 38 -16.37 -15.11 6.71
C LEU A 38 -17.85 -14.71 6.77
N GLY A 39 -18.38 -14.18 5.67
CA GLY A 39 -19.79 -13.86 5.54
C GLY A 39 -20.38 -14.37 4.22
N ASN A 40 -21.68 -14.18 4.06
CA ASN A 40 -22.41 -14.53 2.85
C ASN A 40 -23.03 -13.27 2.22
N ILE A 41 -22.97 -13.17 0.90
CA ILE A 41 -23.62 -12.11 0.13
C ILE A 41 -24.97 -12.59 -0.40
N HIS A 42 -26.00 -11.78 -0.20
CA HIS A 42 -27.33 -12.00 -0.74
C HIS A 42 -27.72 -10.85 -1.64
N ALA A 43 -28.38 -11.14 -2.75
CA ALA A 43 -28.86 -10.12 -3.66
C ALA A 43 -30.26 -10.46 -4.17
N ASP A 44 -31.14 -9.46 -4.20
CA ASP A 44 -32.45 -9.53 -4.81
C ASP A 44 -32.74 -8.26 -5.62
N GLN A 45 -33.97 -8.11 -6.09
CA GLN A 45 -34.42 -6.93 -6.86
C GLN A 45 -34.45 -5.62 -6.05
N ASN A 46 -34.34 -5.70 -4.71
CA ASN A 46 -34.40 -4.56 -3.81
C ASN A 46 -33.01 -4.14 -3.32
N GLY A 47 -32.01 -5.01 -3.41
CA GLY A 47 -30.62 -4.65 -3.10
C GLY A 47 -29.74 -5.82 -2.73
N VAL A 48 -28.65 -5.50 -2.01
CA VAL A 48 -27.64 -6.44 -1.54
C VAL A 48 -27.62 -6.41 -0.01
N THR A 49 -27.61 -7.58 0.62
CA THR A 49 -27.45 -7.74 2.06
C THR A 49 -26.34 -8.75 2.36
N PHE A 50 -25.88 -8.76 3.60
CA PHE A 50 -24.87 -9.70 4.06
C PHE A 50 -25.23 -10.25 5.43
N ASP A 51 -24.80 -11.48 5.72
CA ASP A 51 -24.84 -12.08 7.05
C ASP A 51 -23.54 -12.83 7.39
N GLY A 52 -23.46 -13.34 8.61
CA GLY A 52 -22.27 -14.03 9.13
C GLY A 52 -21.26 -13.06 9.76
N PHE A 53 -20.04 -13.05 9.21
CA PHE A 53 -18.87 -12.28 9.67
C PHE A 53 -18.35 -12.64 11.07
N GLN A 54 -18.23 -13.94 11.37
CA GLN A 54 -17.46 -14.35 12.53
C GLN A 54 -15.97 -14.04 12.31
N HIS A 55 -15.37 -13.35 13.28
CA HIS A 55 -14.00 -12.83 13.20
C HIS A 55 -12.97 -13.84 13.70
N THR A 56 -11.91 -14.04 12.93
CA THR A 56 -10.75 -14.87 13.25
C THR A 56 -9.49 -14.02 13.18
N LYS A 57 -8.73 -13.96 14.27
CA LYS A 57 -7.39 -13.35 14.28
C LYS A 57 -6.43 -14.25 13.51
N LEU A 58 -5.65 -13.68 12.60
CA LEU A 58 -4.72 -14.43 11.75
C LEU A 58 -3.25 -14.17 12.10
N LEU A 59 -2.83 -12.91 12.11
CA LEU A 59 -1.42 -12.53 12.28
C LEU A 59 -1.29 -11.32 13.22
N GLU A 60 -0.23 -11.33 14.02
CA GLU A 60 0.24 -10.24 14.87
C GLU A 60 1.74 -10.04 14.60
N PRO A 61 2.29 -8.83 14.63
CA PRO A 61 3.71 -8.63 14.38
C PRO A 61 4.56 -9.43 15.37
N ASP A 62 5.62 -10.07 14.87
CA ASP A 62 6.43 -11.05 15.64
C ASP A 62 7.67 -10.43 16.31
N GLY A 63 8.00 -9.19 15.96
CA GLY A 63 9.18 -8.48 16.44
C GLY A 63 10.50 -9.02 15.90
N LYS A 64 10.47 -9.93 14.93
CA LYS A 64 11.66 -10.53 14.30
C LYS A 64 11.71 -10.21 12.81
N LEU A 65 10.60 -10.41 12.10
CA LEU A 65 10.44 -10.02 10.71
C LEU A 65 9.68 -8.69 10.62
N TYR A 66 8.65 -8.52 11.46
CA TYR A 66 7.75 -7.38 11.43
C TYR A 66 7.71 -6.68 12.79
N GLN A 67 7.91 -5.36 12.78
CA GLN A 67 8.03 -4.53 13.97
C GLN A 67 6.76 -4.54 14.83
N THR A 68 6.93 -4.63 16.14
CA THR A 68 5.83 -4.58 17.12
C THR A 68 5.66 -3.18 17.70
N LYS A 69 4.49 -2.92 18.31
CA LYS A 69 4.25 -1.72 19.12
C LYS A 69 5.26 -1.53 20.26
N ALA A 70 5.70 -2.64 20.89
CA ALA A 70 6.69 -2.59 21.96
C ALA A 70 8.07 -2.12 21.46
N GLN A 71 8.39 -2.42 20.20
CA GLN A 71 9.62 -1.95 19.56
C GLN A 71 9.48 -0.51 19.05
N ASN A 72 8.32 -0.13 18.51
CA ASN A 72 8.02 1.20 18.00
C ASN A 72 6.56 1.53 18.26
N ALA A 73 6.29 2.54 19.09
CA ALA A 73 4.93 2.98 19.36
C ALA A 73 4.18 3.43 18.10
N GLY A 74 4.89 3.90 17.06
CA GLY A 74 4.33 4.30 15.78
C GLY A 74 4.46 3.26 14.66
N PHE A 75 4.57 1.97 15.00
CA PHE A 75 4.68 0.89 14.01
C PHE A 75 3.49 0.83 13.04
N ALA A 76 3.73 0.26 11.87
CA ALA A 76 2.72 -0.17 10.91
C ALA A 76 2.60 -1.69 10.89
N PHE A 77 1.36 -2.18 10.86
CA PHE A 77 1.02 -3.59 10.60
C PHE A 77 -0.44 -3.67 10.14
N ARG A 78 -0.70 -3.66 8.83
CA ARG A 78 -2.06 -3.49 8.28
C ARG A 78 -2.19 -3.90 6.81
N ASP A 79 -3.40 -3.82 6.30
CA ASP A 79 -3.77 -3.88 4.88
C ASP A 79 -3.48 -5.23 4.20
N PRO A 80 -4.12 -6.31 4.66
CA PRO A 80 -3.94 -7.62 4.06
C PRO A 80 -4.53 -7.70 2.64
N TYR A 81 -3.71 -8.11 1.67
CA TYR A 81 -4.11 -8.42 0.30
C TYR A 81 -3.76 -9.86 -0.04
N THR A 82 -4.77 -10.73 -0.19
CA THR A 82 -4.59 -12.15 -0.50
C THR A 82 -4.69 -12.44 -2.00
N PHE A 83 -3.86 -13.35 -2.49
CA PHE A 83 -3.89 -13.78 -3.89
C PHE A 83 -3.30 -15.19 -4.06
N GLU A 84 -3.64 -15.84 -5.16
CA GLU A 84 -2.99 -17.08 -5.60
C GLU A 84 -1.90 -16.74 -6.61
N ASP A 85 -0.74 -17.37 -6.46
CA ASP A 85 0.37 -17.23 -7.40
C ASP A 85 0.32 -18.36 -8.44
N PRO A 86 0.16 -18.07 -9.75
CA PRO A 86 0.22 -19.08 -10.81
C PRO A 86 1.52 -19.88 -10.85
N ALA A 87 2.64 -19.34 -10.34
CA ALA A 87 3.90 -20.08 -10.23
C ALA A 87 3.92 -21.07 -9.05
N HIS A 88 3.00 -20.94 -8.09
CA HIS A 88 2.88 -21.79 -6.90
C HIS A 88 1.42 -22.27 -6.75
N PRO A 89 0.93 -23.12 -7.68
CA PRO A 89 -0.48 -23.51 -7.71
C PRO A 89 -0.91 -24.19 -6.41
N GLY A 90 -2.07 -23.79 -5.90
CA GLY A 90 -2.63 -24.29 -4.65
C GLY A 90 -2.12 -23.61 -3.38
N GLN A 91 -1.20 -22.64 -3.50
CA GLN A 91 -0.82 -21.76 -2.40
C GLN A 91 -1.54 -20.42 -2.48
N THR A 92 -2.02 -19.93 -1.33
CA THR A 92 -2.56 -18.58 -1.19
C THR A 92 -1.60 -17.75 -0.36
N PHE A 93 -1.15 -16.64 -0.92
CA PHE A 93 -0.28 -15.67 -0.27
C PHE A 93 -1.07 -14.47 0.22
N MET A 94 -0.46 -13.72 1.12
CA MET A 94 -0.91 -12.42 1.60
C MET A 94 0.26 -11.46 1.62
N VAL A 95 0.12 -10.29 1.00
CA VAL A 95 0.99 -9.15 1.26
C VAL A 95 0.30 -8.18 2.20
N PHE A 96 1.07 -7.45 3.00
CA PHE A 96 0.58 -6.50 3.98
C PHE A 96 1.67 -5.46 4.30
N GLU A 97 1.28 -4.30 4.82
CA GLU A 97 2.22 -3.29 5.29
C GLU A 97 2.79 -3.72 6.64
N GLY A 98 4.11 -3.58 6.80
CA GLY A 98 4.80 -3.68 8.08
C GLY A 98 5.96 -2.69 8.18
N ASN A 99 6.62 -2.63 9.33
CA ASN A 99 7.97 -2.05 9.42
C ASN A 99 9.03 -3.13 9.67
N THR A 100 10.27 -2.85 9.27
CA THR A 100 11.44 -3.66 9.63
C THR A 100 11.52 -3.80 11.14
N ALA A 101 11.58 -5.04 11.63
CA ALA A 101 11.64 -5.33 13.06
C ALA A 101 12.87 -4.73 13.74
N GLY A 102 12.71 -4.39 15.03
CA GLY A 102 13.76 -3.79 15.86
C GLY A 102 13.28 -2.52 16.55
N ASN A 103 13.94 -2.14 17.65
CA ASN A 103 13.55 -0.97 18.45
C ASN A 103 13.64 0.31 17.62
N ARG A 104 12.66 1.21 17.76
CA ARG A 104 12.63 2.51 17.08
C ARG A 104 13.96 3.24 17.28
N GLY A 105 14.55 3.71 16.19
CA GLY A 105 15.81 4.46 16.23
C GLY A 105 17.08 3.60 16.34
N SER A 106 16.95 2.28 16.48
CA SER A 106 18.11 1.38 16.57
C SER A 106 18.59 0.85 15.21
N TYR A 107 17.77 0.94 14.16
CA TYR A 107 18.18 0.56 12.81
C TYR A 107 19.38 1.40 12.37
N LYS A 108 20.25 0.80 11.55
CA LYS A 108 21.37 1.49 10.91
C LYS A 108 21.31 1.22 9.43
N CYS A 109 21.19 2.29 8.64
CA CYS A 109 21.20 2.24 7.19
C CYS A 109 22.49 1.52 6.74
N THR A 110 22.35 0.60 5.79
CA THR A 110 23.45 -0.14 5.19
C THR A 110 23.77 0.40 3.81
N ASP A 111 24.94 0.04 3.25
CA ASP A 111 25.29 0.43 1.89
C ASP A 111 24.27 -0.12 0.87
N ALA A 112 23.62 -1.26 1.19
CA ALA A 112 22.56 -1.85 0.37
C ALA A 112 21.24 -1.06 0.44
N ASP A 113 20.92 -0.45 1.59
CA ASP A 113 19.75 0.43 1.70
C ASP A 113 19.94 1.72 0.87
N LEU A 114 21.17 2.23 0.81
CA LEU A 114 21.53 3.40 0.00
C LEU A 114 21.59 3.07 -1.50
N GLY A 115 22.13 1.90 -1.85
CA GLY A 115 22.06 1.36 -3.21
C GLY A 115 22.87 2.10 -4.29
N TYR A 116 23.83 2.95 -3.90
CA TYR A 116 24.68 3.67 -4.86
C TYR A 116 25.58 2.72 -5.66
N GLN A 117 25.78 3.05 -6.93
CA GLN A 117 26.77 2.35 -7.75
C GLN A 117 28.18 2.69 -7.28
N ALA A 118 29.09 1.73 -7.40
CA ALA A 118 30.49 1.93 -7.06
C ALA A 118 31.10 3.09 -7.88
N GLY A 119 31.64 4.09 -7.19
CA GLY A 119 32.29 5.25 -7.81
C GLY A 119 31.36 6.39 -8.22
N ASP A 120 30.06 6.33 -7.87
CA ASP A 120 29.14 7.45 -8.09
C ASP A 120 29.63 8.70 -7.31
N PRO A 121 29.94 9.82 -8.00
CA PRO A 121 30.44 11.04 -7.36
C PRO A 121 29.37 11.73 -6.48
N HIS A 122 28.11 11.32 -6.58
CA HIS A 122 26.99 11.84 -5.81
C HIS A 122 26.52 10.85 -4.73
N ALA A 123 27.24 9.74 -4.52
CA ALA A 123 26.91 8.79 -3.47
C ALA A 123 26.93 9.43 -2.08
N GLU A 124 25.86 9.24 -1.32
CA GLU A 124 25.85 9.56 0.10
C GLU A 124 26.72 8.56 0.87
N ASN A 125 27.27 9.02 2.00
CA ASN A 125 28.04 8.16 2.89
C ASN A 125 27.15 7.57 3.98
N THR A 126 27.17 6.25 4.15
CA THR A 126 26.37 5.54 5.16
C THR A 126 26.61 6.01 6.59
N ASN A 127 27.84 6.39 6.96
CA ASN A 127 28.11 6.93 8.30
C ASN A 127 27.47 8.30 8.49
N THR A 128 27.53 9.17 7.47
CA THR A 128 26.86 10.47 7.50
C THR A 128 25.35 10.28 7.64
N VAL A 129 24.72 9.46 6.80
CA VAL A 129 23.29 9.13 6.90
C VAL A 129 22.93 8.61 8.30
N ASN A 130 23.75 7.75 8.90
CA ASN A 130 23.50 7.17 10.23
C ASN A 130 23.77 8.10 11.43
N THR A 131 24.27 9.32 11.20
CA THR A 131 24.64 10.26 12.27
C THR A 131 23.99 11.63 12.14
N THR A 132 23.57 12.06 10.94
CA THR A 132 23.13 13.45 10.71
C THR A 132 21.70 13.61 10.24
N THR A 133 21.08 12.62 9.60
CA THR A 133 19.81 12.80 8.87
C THR A 133 18.58 12.30 9.63
N GLY A 134 18.75 11.30 10.50
CA GLY A 134 17.63 10.62 11.15
C GLY A 134 16.89 9.63 10.23
N SER A 135 17.38 9.36 9.01
CA SER A 135 16.73 8.48 8.03
C SER A 135 16.47 7.07 8.57
N TRP A 136 17.23 6.61 9.56
CA TRP A 136 17.04 5.33 10.23
C TRP A 136 15.73 5.21 11.04
N PHE A 137 14.93 6.28 11.16
CA PHE A 137 13.58 6.20 11.69
C PHE A 137 12.54 5.75 10.64
N GLN A 138 12.87 5.81 9.35
CA GLN A 138 12.01 5.39 8.25
C GLN A 138 12.32 3.94 7.89
N THR A 139 11.40 3.03 8.20
CA THR A 139 11.67 1.58 8.12
C THR A 139 10.52 0.80 7.50
N ALA A 140 9.86 1.34 6.47
CA ALA A 140 8.73 0.64 5.86
C ALA A 140 9.16 -0.69 5.24
N SER A 141 8.22 -1.64 5.20
CA SER A 141 8.39 -2.92 4.53
C SER A 141 7.06 -3.42 3.99
N VAL A 142 7.13 -4.22 2.93
CA VAL A 142 5.99 -5.02 2.48
C VAL A 142 6.22 -6.46 2.94
N GLY A 143 5.36 -6.92 3.82
CA GLY A 143 5.37 -8.27 4.35
C GLY A 143 4.78 -9.29 3.40
N LEU A 144 5.09 -10.55 3.67
CA LEU A 144 4.54 -11.71 3.00
C LEU A 144 4.17 -12.78 4.03
N ALA A 145 2.99 -13.37 3.86
CA ALA A 145 2.56 -14.57 4.57
C ALA A 145 1.96 -15.57 3.58
N VAL A 146 1.88 -16.83 3.98
CA VAL A 146 1.25 -17.90 3.19
C VAL A 146 0.27 -18.67 4.07
N ALA A 147 -0.86 -19.07 3.48
CA ALA A 147 -1.89 -19.82 4.17
C ALA A 147 -1.45 -21.28 4.40
N ASP A 148 -1.68 -21.78 5.60
CA ASP A 148 -1.40 -23.17 5.99
C ASP A 148 -2.56 -24.12 5.67
N ASN A 149 -3.75 -23.57 5.40
CA ASN A 149 -4.96 -24.33 5.12
C ASN A 149 -5.85 -23.67 4.07
N LYS A 150 -6.72 -24.47 3.45
CA LYS A 150 -7.65 -24.02 2.39
C LYS A 150 -8.74 -23.08 2.90
N ASP A 151 -9.06 -23.16 4.19
CA ASP A 151 -10.03 -22.27 4.82
C ASP A 151 -9.45 -20.86 5.05
N LEU A 152 -8.16 -20.65 4.81
CA LEU A 152 -7.48 -19.37 4.99
C LEU A 152 -7.59 -18.81 6.42
N THR A 153 -7.64 -19.71 7.41
CA THR A 153 -7.75 -19.36 8.84
C THR A 153 -6.44 -19.52 9.60
N GLN A 154 -5.43 -20.14 8.99
CA GLN A 154 -4.10 -20.33 9.54
C GLN A 154 -3.06 -19.82 8.55
N TRP A 155 -2.11 -19.04 9.04
CA TRP A 155 -1.09 -18.37 8.24
C TRP A 155 0.22 -18.34 9.01
N HIS A 156 1.33 -18.40 8.28
CA HIS A 156 2.64 -18.09 8.84
C HIS A 156 3.36 -17.01 8.02
N PHE A 157 4.21 -16.26 8.72
CA PHE A 157 5.04 -15.23 8.11
C PHE A 157 6.16 -15.82 7.26
N LEU A 158 6.43 -15.14 6.15
CA LEU A 158 7.67 -15.24 5.39
C LEU A 158 8.45 -13.92 5.55
N PRO A 159 9.74 -13.86 5.17
CA PRO A 159 10.49 -12.60 5.18
C PRO A 159 9.81 -11.49 4.36
N PRO A 160 10.04 -10.18 4.65
CA PRO A 160 9.50 -9.10 3.83
C PRO A 160 9.98 -9.22 2.38
N ILE A 161 9.14 -8.83 1.41
CA ILE A 161 9.47 -8.86 -0.03
C ILE A 161 9.99 -7.52 -0.55
N LEU A 162 9.83 -6.45 0.23
CA LEU A 162 10.38 -5.13 -0.01
C LEU A 162 10.70 -4.48 1.35
N SER A 163 11.81 -3.77 1.43
CA SER A 163 12.11 -2.84 2.52
C SER A 163 12.45 -1.48 1.94
N ALA A 164 11.95 -0.41 2.56
CA ALA A 164 12.25 0.98 2.24
C ALA A 164 13.02 1.65 3.38
N ASN A 165 13.93 0.89 4.01
CA ASN A 165 14.74 1.37 5.11
C ASN A 165 15.55 2.59 4.69
N CYS A 166 15.50 3.64 5.49
CA CYS A 166 16.14 4.92 5.21
C CYS A 166 15.62 5.65 3.96
N VAL A 167 14.46 5.24 3.43
CA VAL A 167 13.78 5.87 2.30
C VAL A 167 12.42 6.41 2.70
N ASN A 168 11.54 5.57 3.27
CA ASN A 168 10.19 5.97 3.67
C ASN A 168 9.70 5.09 4.84
N ASP A 169 8.80 5.60 5.69
CA ASP A 169 8.23 4.84 6.81
C ASP A 169 6.91 4.12 6.50
N GLN A 170 6.31 4.39 5.33
CA GLN A 170 5.03 3.81 4.93
C GLN A 170 5.05 3.26 3.51
N THR A 171 4.68 2.00 3.39
CA THR A 171 4.39 1.28 2.13
C THR A 171 3.05 0.60 2.31
N GLU A 172 1.99 1.41 2.31
CA GLU A 172 0.65 0.99 2.69
C GLU A 172 -0.08 0.29 1.55
N ARG A 173 -1.17 -0.41 1.88
CA ARG A 173 -2.04 -1.14 0.94
C ARG A 173 -1.30 -1.88 -0.19
N PRO A 174 -0.29 -2.69 0.13
CA PRO A 174 0.43 -3.41 -0.90
C PRO A 174 -0.51 -4.36 -1.64
N GLN A 175 -0.35 -4.44 -2.96
CA GLN A 175 -1.08 -5.39 -3.80
C GLN A 175 -0.13 -5.98 -4.84
N ILE A 176 -0.26 -7.27 -5.10
CA ILE A 176 0.42 -7.94 -6.21
C ILE A 176 -0.53 -8.03 -7.40
N PHE A 177 -0.17 -7.37 -8.49
CA PHE A 177 -0.85 -7.47 -9.77
C PHE A 177 -0.03 -8.33 -10.73
N ILE A 178 -0.59 -9.48 -11.13
CA ILE A 178 0.08 -10.42 -12.02
C ILE A 178 -0.39 -10.14 -13.45
N GLN A 179 0.52 -9.65 -14.30
CA GLN A 179 0.24 -9.34 -15.70
C GLN A 179 1.03 -10.26 -16.62
N ASN A 180 0.36 -10.87 -17.59
CA ASN A 180 1.06 -11.56 -18.66
C ASN A 180 1.59 -10.53 -19.68
N GLU A 181 2.91 -10.46 -19.82
CA GLU A 181 3.59 -9.62 -20.79
C GLU A 181 4.38 -10.53 -21.73
N ASN A 182 4.00 -10.55 -23.00
CA ASN A 182 4.66 -11.35 -24.04
C ASN A 182 4.84 -12.84 -23.65
N GLY A 183 3.79 -13.44 -23.08
CA GLY A 183 3.77 -14.85 -22.69
C GLY A 183 4.45 -15.15 -21.36
N LYS A 184 4.92 -14.13 -20.62
CA LYS A 184 5.55 -14.30 -19.30
C LYS A 184 4.79 -13.50 -18.25
N ASN A 185 4.56 -14.11 -17.08
CA ASN A 185 3.97 -13.38 -15.96
C ASN A 185 5.01 -12.42 -15.36
N LYS A 186 4.59 -11.16 -15.23
CA LYS A 186 5.25 -10.11 -14.47
C LYS A 186 4.43 -9.82 -13.22
N TYR A 187 5.14 -9.60 -12.12
CA TYR A 187 4.55 -9.37 -10.82
C TYR A 187 4.79 -7.91 -10.48
N TYR A 188 3.72 -7.11 -10.47
CA TYR A 188 3.76 -5.72 -10.07
C TYR A 188 3.35 -5.62 -8.61
N LEU A 189 4.26 -5.20 -7.75
CA LEU A 189 3.95 -4.76 -6.40
C LEU A 189 3.58 -3.28 -6.45
N PHE A 190 2.32 -2.95 -6.23
CA PHE A 190 1.89 -1.57 -6.02
C PHE A 190 1.66 -1.33 -4.53
N THR A 191 2.07 -0.16 -4.05
CA THR A 191 1.93 0.27 -2.66
C THR A 191 1.82 1.79 -2.62
N ILE A 192 1.10 2.36 -1.66
CA ILE A 192 0.94 3.81 -1.54
C ILE A 192 1.86 4.36 -0.47
N SER A 193 2.18 5.65 -0.58
CA SER A 193 2.97 6.35 0.43
C SER A 193 2.70 7.85 0.40
N HIS A 194 3.12 8.52 1.46
CA HIS A 194 3.00 9.96 1.63
C HIS A 194 4.33 10.69 1.39
N GLN A 195 4.24 11.97 1.02
CA GLN A 195 5.41 12.85 0.93
C GLN A 195 6.07 13.06 2.29
N PHE A 196 5.27 13.22 3.36
CA PHE A 196 5.79 13.54 4.70
C PHE A 196 6.35 12.34 5.47
N THR A 197 6.25 11.13 4.92
CA THR A 197 6.82 9.90 5.50
C THR A 197 8.17 9.52 4.90
N TYR A 198 8.64 10.27 3.90
CA TYR A 198 9.99 10.12 3.37
C TYR A 198 11.05 10.45 4.43
N ALA A 199 12.18 9.77 4.30
CA ALA A 199 13.37 10.04 5.09
C ALA A 199 13.93 11.42 4.75
N ASP A 200 14.73 11.96 5.66
CA ASP A 200 15.47 13.18 5.39
C ASP A 200 16.37 13.02 4.14
N GLY A 201 16.51 14.09 3.36
CA GLY A 201 17.17 14.06 2.06
C GLY A 201 16.31 13.52 0.89
N MET A 202 15.21 12.81 1.17
CA MET A 202 14.34 12.21 0.15
C MET A 202 13.02 12.97 -0.03
N ARG A 203 12.50 12.96 -1.26
CA ARG A 203 11.24 13.64 -1.63
C ARG A 203 10.52 12.84 -2.71
N GLY A 204 9.20 12.70 -2.55
CA GLY A 204 8.28 12.17 -3.55
C GLY A 204 6.85 12.61 -3.23
N PRO A 205 5.91 12.60 -4.19
CA PRO A 205 4.53 13.01 -3.95
C PRO A 205 3.75 11.93 -3.18
N ASP A 206 2.64 12.33 -2.57
CA ASP A 206 1.57 11.39 -2.20
C ASP A 206 1.08 10.66 -3.44
N GLY A 207 0.93 9.34 -3.37
CA GLY A 207 0.53 8.57 -4.55
C GLY A 207 0.68 7.06 -4.41
N VAL A 208 0.64 6.39 -5.55
CA VAL A 208 1.00 4.99 -5.69
C VAL A 208 2.39 4.86 -6.29
N TYR A 209 3.17 4.02 -5.63
CA TYR A 209 4.48 3.54 -6.02
C TYR A 209 4.35 2.10 -6.53
N GLY A 210 5.24 1.71 -7.43
CA GLY A 210 5.20 0.43 -8.12
C GLY A 210 6.58 -0.18 -8.28
N PHE A 211 6.62 -1.50 -8.26
CA PHE A 211 7.83 -2.28 -8.52
C PHE A 211 7.47 -3.50 -9.36
N VAL A 212 8.32 -3.88 -10.31
CA VAL A 212 8.09 -5.01 -11.20
C VAL A 212 9.15 -6.10 -11.03
N GLY A 213 8.71 -7.35 -11.06
CA GLY A 213 9.57 -8.51 -10.91
C GLY A 213 9.11 -9.72 -11.71
N ASN A 214 9.81 -10.83 -11.53
CA ASN A 214 9.53 -12.11 -12.18
C ASN A 214 8.94 -13.17 -11.23
N GLY A 215 8.55 -12.76 -10.00
CA GLY A 215 7.92 -13.61 -9.01
C GLY A 215 7.35 -12.77 -7.85
N VAL A 216 6.61 -13.40 -6.93
CA VAL A 216 6.08 -12.74 -5.73
C VAL A 216 7.19 -12.19 -4.83
N ARG A 217 8.29 -12.93 -4.72
CA ARG A 217 9.55 -12.45 -4.16
C ARG A 217 10.57 -12.37 -5.29
N SER A 218 11.05 -11.18 -5.57
CA SER A 218 12.07 -10.95 -6.58
C SER A 218 12.94 -9.75 -6.20
N ASP A 219 14.05 -9.61 -6.89
CA ASP A 219 14.76 -8.33 -6.97
C ASP A 219 13.90 -7.37 -7.79
N PHE A 220 13.02 -6.66 -7.09
CA PHE A 220 11.99 -5.83 -7.66
C PHE A 220 12.60 -4.55 -8.26
N GLN A 221 12.39 -4.33 -9.56
CA GLN A 221 12.78 -3.08 -10.22
C GLN A 221 11.73 -2.00 -9.93
N PRO A 222 12.09 -0.86 -9.32
CA PRO A 222 11.18 0.27 -9.18
C PRO A 222 10.71 0.77 -10.56
N VAL A 223 9.40 0.96 -10.74
CA VAL A 223 8.85 1.45 -12.01
C VAL A 223 9.30 2.88 -12.30
N ASN A 224 9.36 3.26 -13.58
CA ASN A 224 9.80 4.59 -14.01
C ASN A 224 11.16 5.00 -13.40
N ASN A 225 12.04 4.02 -13.16
CA ASN A 225 13.37 4.18 -12.56
C ASN A 225 13.39 4.89 -11.20
N SER A 226 12.26 4.97 -10.49
CA SER A 226 12.12 5.72 -9.24
C SER A 226 11.17 5.07 -8.24
N GLY A 227 10.32 4.16 -8.71
CA GLY A 227 9.21 3.60 -7.96
C GLY A 227 7.93 4.41 -8.12
N LEU A 228 7.95 5.67 -8.58
CA LEU A 228 6.74 6.48 -8.71
C LEU A 228 5.87 5.98 -9.88
N ALA A 229 4.67 5.48 -9.58
CA ALA A 229 3.73 4.99 -10.59
C ALA A 229 2.68 6.05 -10.99
N LEU A 230 2.10 6.72 -10.00
CA LEU A 230 1.15 7.83 -10.16
C LEU A 230 1.16 8.67 -8.88
N GLY A 231 1.54 9.95 -9.00
CA GLY A 231 1.59 10.90 -7.90
C GLY A 231 0.57 12.03 -8.06
N SER A 232 0.11 12.58 -6.93
CA SER A 232 -0.59 13.85 -6.91
C SER A 232 0.29 14.98 -7.46
N PRO A 233 -0.31 16.04 -8.03
CA PRO A 233 0.46 17.16 -8.55
C PRO A 233 1.09 17.95 -7.40
N THR A 234 2.41 17.87 -7.28
CA THR A 234 3.18 18.39 -6.14
C THR A 234 4.40 19.14 -6.63
N ASP A 235 4.66 20.32 -6.06
CA ASP A 235 5.95 21.00 -6.20
C ASP A 235 6.92 20.49 -5.13
N LEU A 236 7.88 19.65 -5.54
CA LEU A 236 8.88 19.05 -4.65
C LEU A 236 10.01 20.02 -4.29
N ASN A 237 10.05 21.23 -4.85
CA ASN A 237 10.98 22.28 -4.42
C ASN A 237 10.53 22.97 -3.13
N LEU A 238 9.28 22.72 -2.71
CA LEU A 238 8.71 23.24 -1.47
C LEU A 238 8.75 22.16 -0.38
N PRO A 239 8.71 22.56 0.91
CA PRO A 239 8.70 21.61 2.02
C PRO A 239 7.56 20.58 1.92
N ALA A 240 7.83 19.38 2.43
CA ALA A 240 6.80 18.36 2.64
C ALA A 240 5.74 18.89 3.61
N ASN A 241 4.48 18.92 3.16
CA ASN A 241 3.35 19.28 4.02
C ASN A 241 2.67 18.00 4.52
N ASN A 242 1.81 18.15 5.52
CA ASN A 242 0.82 17.12 5.87
C ASN A 242 -0.59 17.66 5.59
N PRO A 243 -1.58 16.80 5.28
CA PRO A 243 -2.91 17.23 4.87
C PRO A 243 -3.72 17.94 5.98
N SER A 244 -3.34 17.74 7.25
CA SER A 244 -3.93 18.39 8.42
C SER A 244 -3.29 19.73 8.80
N GLY A 245 -2.17 20.09 8.19
CA GLY A 245 -1.36 21.24 8.54
C GLY A 245 -1.71 22.48 7.74
N THR A 246 -1.09 23.62 8.09
CA THR A 246 -1.17 24.82 7.26
C THR A 246 -0.42 24.56 5.96
N GLN A 247 -1.16 24.41 4.86
CA GLN A 247 -0.56 24.28 3.55
C GLN A 247 -0.04 25.64 3.08
N SER A 248 1.21 25.68 2.64
CA SER A 248 1.75 26.88 2.01
C SER A 248 0.89 27.28 0.82
N ALA A 249 0.53 28.56 0.71
CA ALA A 249 -0.17 29.09 -0.45
C ALA A 249 0.65 28.99 -1.75
N GLN A 250 1.95 28.71 -1.65
CA GLN A 250 2.84 28.48 -2.80
C GLN A 250 2.77 27.05 -3.31
N GLN A 251 2.31 26.11 -2.48
CA GLN A 251 2.19 24.72 -2.88
C GLN A 251 0.93 24.50 -3.72
N ASN A 252 0.94 23.45 -4.54
CA ASN A 252 -0.22 23.04 -5.29
C ASN A 252 -1.36 22.63 -4.34
N GLY A 253 -2.51 23.31 -4.45
CA GLY A 253 -3.72 23.02 -3.66
C GLY A 253 -4.30 21.62 -3.88
N ARG A 254 -3.76 20.85 -4.83
CA ARG A 254 -4.12 19.45 -5.13
C ARG A 254 -3.04 18.42 -4.73
N GLN A 255 -2.00 18.81 -3.98
CA GLN A 255 -0.95 17.87 -3.53
C GLN A 255 -1.52 16.67 -2.73
N PHE A 256 -2.67 16.86 -2.07
CA PHE A 256 -3.40 15.82 -1.31
C PHE A 256 -4.76 15.49 -1.93
N GLN A 257 -4.94 15.69 -3.24
CA GLN A 257 -6.26 15.51 -3.86
C GLN A 257 -6.79 14.09 -3.81
N ALA A 258 -5.89 13.10 -3.72
CA ALA A 258 -6.24 11.68 -3.77
C ALA A 258 -5.27 10.85 -2.94
N TYR A 259 -5.80 9.88 -2.20
CA TYR A 259 -5.02 8.88 -1.49
C TYR A 259 -5.70 7.51 -1.51
N SER A 260 -5.00 6.48 -1.02
CA SER A 260 -5.48 5.10 -1.06
C SER A 260 -5.75 4.57 -2.46
N HIS A 261 -4.87 4.96 -3.40
CA HIS A 261 -4.86 4.45 -4.75
C HIS A 261 -4.84 2.91 -4.76
N TYR A 262 -5.70 2.31 -5.58
CA TYR A 262 -5.72 0.86 -5.81
C TYR A 262 -5.84 0.58 -7.31
N VAL A 263 -4.88 -0.17 -7.82
CA VAL A 263 -4.79 -0.56 -9.23
C VAL A 263 -5.68 -1.78 -9.47
N GLN A 264 -6.67 -1.60 -10.34
CA GLN A 264 -7.64 -2.59 -10.77
C GLN A 264 -7.23 -3.20 -12.13
N PRO A 265 -7.90 -4.29 -12.57
CA PRO A 265 -7.69 -4.86 -13.91
C PRO A 265 -7.76 -3.80 -15.02
N GLY A 266 -6.86 -3.92 -16.00
CA GLY A 266 -6.74 -2.96 -17.11
C GLY A 266 -6.11 -1.62 -16.72
N GLY A 267 -5.54 -1.51 -15.52
CA GLY A 267 -4.84 -0.31 -15.06
C GLY A 267 -5.75 0.83 -14.62
N LEU A 268 -7.03 0.56 -14.35
CA LEU A 268 -7.90 1.54 -13.70
C LEU A 268 -7.42 1.76 -12.26
N VAL A 269 -7.37 3.01 -11.81
CA VAL A 269 -6.93 3.36 -10.46
C VAL A 269 -8.03 4.14 -9.77
N GLN A 270 -8.57 3.56 -8.71
CA GLN A 270 -9.49 4.23 -7.80
C GLN A 270 -8.72 4.82 -6.61
N SER A 271 -9.26 5.86 -6.00
CA SER A 271 -8.75 6.47 -4.77
C SER A 271 -9.89 7.20 -4.04
N PHE A 272 -9.63 7.71 -2.84
CA PHE A 272 -10.53 8.66 -2.16
C PHE A 272 -9.94 10.07 -2.19
N ILE A 273 -10.81 11.08 -2.14
CA ILE A 273 -10.43 12.49 -2.07
C ILE A 273 -10.11 12.86 -0.62
N ASP A 274 -8.88 13.32 -0.36
CA ASP A 274 -8.51 13.87 0.95
C ASP A 274 -8.72 15.39 1.00
N ASN A 275 -7.94 16.18 0.25
CA ASN A 275 -8.03 17.64 0.26
C ASN A 275 -7.81 18.24 -1.14
N VAL A 276 -8.77 19.04 -1.61
CA VAL A 276 -8.68 19.79 -2.87
C VAL A 276 -8.91 21.27 -2.59
N ASP A 277 -7.88 22.08 -2.81
CA ASP A 277 -7.91 23.55 -2.65
C ASP A 277 -8.45 23.98 -1.27
N GLY A 278 -8.08 23.25 -0.20
CA GLY A 278 -8.48 23.51 1.18
C GLY A 278 -9.80 22.85 1.60
N VAL A 279 -10.51 22.17 0.69
CA VAL A 279 -11.77 21.47 0.98
C VAL A 279 -11.50 19.99 1.20
N ARG A 280 -11.93 19.48 2.36
CA ARG A 280 -11.82 18.05 2.68
C ARG A 280 -12.84 17.23 1.90
N GLY A 281 -12.41 16.06 1.45
CA GLY A 281 -13.26 15.04 0.86
C GLY A 281 -13.82 14.08 1.91
N GLY A 282 -13.55 12.79 1.71
CA GLY A 282 -14.31 11.69 2.36
C GLY A 282 -15.26 10.99 1.39
N SER A 283 -14.96 11.04 0.09
CA SER A 283 -15.67 10.36 -0.98
C SER A 283 -14.67 9.81 -2.01
N LEU A 284 -15.12 8.90 -2.87
CA LEU A 284 -14.28 8.37 -3.96
C LEU A 284 -13.92 9.47 -4.95
N SER A 285 -12.69 9.44 -5.46
CA SER A 285 -12.22 10.33 -6.52
C SER A 285 -12.75 9.88 -7.88
N PRO A 286 -12.58 10.69 -8.94
CA PRO A 286 -12.60 10.18 -10.31
C PRO A 286 -11.65 8.99 -10.41
N THR A 287 -12.11 7.88 -10.98
CA THR A 287 -11.20 6.80 -11.37
C THR A 287 -10.35 7.28 -12.53
N VAL A 288 -9.06 7.01 -12.48
CA VAL A 288 -8.12 7.32 -13.57
C VAL A 288 -7.59 6.01 -14.18
N LYS A 289 -6.76 6.10 -15.21
CA LYS A 289 -6.14 4.92 -15.81
C LYS A 289 -4.65 5.14 -15.99
N ILE A 290 -3.86 4.14 -15.63
CA ILE A 290 -2.45 4.03 -15.98
C ILE A 290 -2.28 2.88 -16.99
N ASN A 291 -1.49 3.11 -18.02
CA ASN A 291 -0.92 2.03 -18.84
C ASN A 291 0.37 1.60 -18.17
N PHE A 292 0.60 0.29 -18.04
CA PHE A 292 1.84 -0.22 -17.47
C PHE A 292 2.31 -1.48 -18.18
N ALA A 293 3.61 -1.51 -18.50
CA ALA A 293 4.31 -2.64 -19.10
C ALA A 293 5.82 -2.47 -18.95
N GLY A 294 6.57 -3.56 -18.79
CA GLY A 294 8.04 -3.52 -18.76
C GLY A 294 8.66 -2.59 -17.71
N GLY A 295 7.97 -2.34 -16.59
CA GLY A 295 8.45 -1.42 -15.55
C GLY A 295 8.23 0.07 -15.86
N VAL A 296 7.48 0.40 -16.89
CA VAL A 296 7.05 1.78 -17.18
C VAL A 296 5.56 1.90 -16.85
N THR A 297 5.17 2.99 -16.21
CA THR A 297 3.77 3.39 -16.05
C THR A 297 3.53 4.76 -16.67
N GLN A 298 2.34 4.97 -17.23
CA GLN A 298 1.97 6.25 -17.84
C GLN A 298 0.48 6.52 -17.63
N VAL A 299 0.13 7.73 -17.21
CA VAL A 299 -1.27 8.17 -17.14
C VAL A 299 -1.89 8.18 -18.52
N ASP A 300 -3.00 7.46 -18.68
CA ASP A 300 -3.79 7.45 -19.90
C ASP A 300 -4.76 8.64 -19.90
N ARG A 301 -4.31 9.76 -20.51
CA ARG A 301 -5.13 10.97 -20.62
C ARG A 301 -6.28 10.87 -21.63
N SER A 302 -6.36 9.79 -22.41
CA SER A 302 -7.49 9.53 -23.30
C SER A 302 -8.67 8.88 -22.58
N PHE A 303 -8.46 8.33 -21.38
CA PHE A 303 -9.52 7.75 -20.57
C PHE A 303 -10.49 8.81 -20.05
N GLY A 304 -11.79 8.55 -20.19
CA GLY A 304 -12.84 9.46 -19.73
C GLY A 304 -12.71 10.86 -20.35
N LYS A 305 -12.75 11.89 -19.50
CA LYS A 305 -12.56 13.29 -19.91
C LYS A 305 -11.18 13.77 -19.47
N ASN A 306 -10.23 13.82 -20.40
CA ASN A 306 -8.83 14.24 -20.17
C ASN A 306 -8.10 13.43 -19.08
N GLY A 307 -8.38 12.13 -18.98
CA GLY A 307 -7.80 11.21 -17.99
C GLY A 307 -8.67 10.97 -16.77
N LEU A 308 -9.79 11.70 -16.64
CA LEU A 308 -10.72 11.57 -15.52
C LEU A 308 -11.96 10.77 -15.94
N GLY A 309 -12.11 9.57 -15.38
CA GLY A 309 -13.35 8.80 -15.45
C GLY A 309 -14.43 9.31 -14.49
N PRO A 310 -15.57 8.62 -14.38
CA PRO A 310 -16.58 8.93 -13.38
C PRO A 310 -16.05 8.78 -11.95
N PHE A 311 -16.62 9.52 -11.01
CA PHE A 311 -16.36 9.36 -9.58
C PHE A 311 -16.76 7.96 -9.13
N GLY A 312 -15.88 7.29 -8.39
CA GLY A 312 -16.15 5.95 -7.85
C GLY A 312 -16.44 4.88 -8.90
N TYR A 313 -15.87 5.00 -10.10
CA TYR A 313 -16.04 4.01 -11.16
C TYR A 313 -15.23 2.73 -10.85
N LEU A 314 -15.93 1.76 -10.25
CA LEU A 314 -15.38 0.47 -9.83
C LEU A 314 -16.04 -0.68 -10.61
N PRO A 315 -15.72 -0.86 -11.91
CA PRO A 315 -16.38 -1.87 -12.73
C PRO A 315 -15.96 -3.29 -12.35
N THR A 316 -16.88 -4.25 -12.49
CA THR A 316 -16.57 -5.67 -12.42
C THR A 316 -16.13 -6.18 -13.79
N ASN A 317 -15.07 -6.98 -13.85
CA ASN A 317 -14.60 -7.65 -15.07
C ASN A 317 -14.95 -9.15 -15.10
N VAL A 318 -15.51 -9.67 -14.01
CA VAL A 318 -16.00 -11.04 -13.87
C VAL A 318 -17.39 -10.99 -13.25
N ARG A 319 -18.31 -11.84 -13.74
CA ARG A 319 -19.63 -12.03 -13.13
C ARG A 319 -19.65 -13.38 -12.41
N VAL A 320 -20.08 -13.37 -11.15
CA VAL A 320 -20.25 -14.56 -10.31
C VAL A 320 -21.69 -14.57 -9.80
N GLY A 321 -22.37 -15.71 -9.85
CA GLY A 321 -23.83 -15.80 -9.70
C GLY A 321 -24.55 -15.82 -11.05
N GLY A 322 -25.80 -16.30 -11.07
CA GLY A 322 -26.62 -16.42 -12.30
C GLY A 322 -26.93 -15.07 -12.97
N GLU A 323 -27.81 -15.05 -13.98
CA GLU A 323 -28.27 -13.78 -14.58
C GLU A 323 -28.89 -12.88 -13.51
N GLY A 324 -28.15 -11.86 -13.09
CA GLY A 324 -28.65 -10.86 -12.15
C GLY A 324 -29.87 -10.15 -12.72
N LEU A 325 -30.83 -9.81 -11.85
CA LEU A 325 -32.08 -9.15 -12.24
C LEU A 325 -31.91 -7.66 -12.63
N TYR A 326 -30.68 -7.13 -12.57
CA TYR A 326 -30.35 -5.77 -13.00
C TYR A 326 -29.96 -5.75 -14.48
N LYS A 327 -30.83 -5.17 -15.30
CA LYS A 327 -30.55 -4.79 -16.71
C LYS A 327 -29.68 -3.55 -16.78
#